data_AF-A0A5C5YIW6-F1
#
_entry.id   AF-A0A5C5YIW6-F1
#
_cell.length_a   1.000
_cell.length_b   1.000
_cell.length_c   1.000
_cell.angle_alpha   90.00
_cell.angle_beta   90.00
_cell.angle_gamma   90.00
#
_symmetry.space_group_name_H-M   'P 1'
#
loop_
_entity.id
_entity.type
_entity.pdbx_description
1 polymer ?
#
loop_
_entity_poly.entity_id
_entity_poly.type
_entity_poly.pdbx_seq_one_letter_code
_entity_poly.pdbx_strand_id
1 'polypeptide(L)'
;MKRQASRSSKRPSQHKISPGELIRTALTKCKKAELIDLLVEYADEHIDIGRDLESRFEIEKPTNFVLTDVEIAIMQATQVDERRLNHNFDYDYGAYEAAQAGLKRLVETGEHEEAKRLSIELMKRGSYQVARSDEGLMTEEIEDCLKPVIKAIAKTGGVEAKEWATAMIAADEVGFICEAELKKITKGK
;
A
#
# COMPACT_ATOMS: atom_id res chain seq x y z
N MET A 1 30.96 -1.38 69.33
CA MET A 1 31.21 -0.96 67.93
C MET A 1 31.85 -2.09 67.14
N LYS A 2 31.08 -2.82 66.31
CA LYS A 2 31.59 -3.57 65.15
C LYS A 2 30.49 -3.53 64.08
N ARG A 3 30.69 -2.70 63.04
CA ARG A 3 29.83 -2.61 61.85
C ARG A 3 30.11 -3.83 60.97
N GLN A 4 29.14 -4.74 60.82
CA GLN A 4 29.16 -5.70 59.72
C GLN A 4 28.39 -5.09 58.55
N ALA A 5 29.13 -4.74 57.50
CA ALA A 5 28.57 -4.36 56.21
C ALA A 5 27.97 -5.60 55.55
N SER A 6 26.65 -5.65 55.42
CA SER A 6 25.97 -6.66 54.59
C SER A 6 26.26 -6.36 53.13
N ARG A 7 27.02 -7.25 52.48
CA ARG A 7 27.25 -7.27 51.03
C ARG A 7 25.91 -7.26 50.31
N SER A 8 25.59 -6.16 49.63
CA SER A 8 24.52 -6.12 48.64
C SER A 8 24.88 -7.08 47.50
N SER A 9 24.17 -8.22 47.40
CA SER A 9 24.29 -9.09 46.24
C SER A 9 23.75 -8.33 45.02
N LYS A 10 24.65 -7.87 44.14
CA LYS A 10 24.25 -7.45 42.79
C LYS A 10 23.64 -8.68 42.12
N ARG A 11 22.32 -8.70 41.95
CA ARG A 11 21.67 -9.63 41.01
C ARG A 11 22.30 -9.40 39.64
N PRO A 12 22.76 -10.43 38.92
CA PRO A 12 23.23 -10.25 37.56
C PRO A 12 22.04 -9.76 36.72
N SER A 13 22.19 -8.61 36.06
CA SER A 13 21.25 -8.18 35.05
C SER A 13 21.29 -9.21 33.93
N GLN A 14 20.28 -10.06 33.84
CA GLN A 14 20.05 -10.88 32.64
C GLN A 14 19.94 -9.88 31.48
N HIS A 15 20.95 -9.84 30.62
CA HIS A 15 20.84 -9.14 29.35
C HIS A 15 19.60 -9.67 28.66
N LYS A 16 18.64 -8.77 28.43
CA LYS A 16 17.42 -9.05 27.69
C LYS A 16 17.81 -9.30 26.24
N ILE A 17 18.21 -10.54 25.93
CA ILE A 17 18.43 -10.96 24.54
C ILE A 17 17.08 -10.80 23.84
N SER A 18 17.04 -9.97 22.82
CA SER A 18 15.80 -9.70 22.10
C SER A 18 15.39 -10.91 21.25
N PRO A 19 14.09 -11.10 20.97
CA PRO A 19 13.65 -12.12 20.01
C PRO A 19 14.41 -12.05 18.68
N GLY A 20 14.73 -10.83 18.20
CA GLY A 20 15.51 -10.61 16.99
C GLY A 20 16.95 -11.14 17.06
N GLU A 21 17.61 -11.05 18.22
CA GLU A 21 18.97 -11.60 18.40
C GLU A 21 18.97 -13.14 18.43
N LEU A 22 17.93 -13.75 18.97
CA LEU A 22 17.75 -15.20 18.93
C LEU A 22 17.53 -15.69 17.50
N ILE A 23 16.67 -15.01 16.75
CA ILE A 23 16.43 -15.29 15.32
C ILE A 23 17.73 -15.12 14.54
N ARG A 24 18.44 -14.00 14.70
CA ARG A 24 19.73 -13.75 14.04
C ARG A 24 20.72 -14.89 14.30
N THR A 25 20.81 -15.34 15.55
CA THR A 25 21.69 -16.44 15.92
C THR A 25 21.29 -17.76 15.25
N ALA A 26 19.99 -18.07 15.19
CA ALA A 26 19.50 -19.24 14.47
C ALA A 26 19.84 -19.16 12.97
N LEU A 27 19.55 -18.01 12.33
CA LEU A 27 19.80 -17.80 10.89
C LEU A 27 21.29 -17.88 10.54
N THR A 28 22.21 -17.48 11.44
CA THR A 28 23.66 -17.61 11.17
C THR A 28 24.15 -19.05 11.01
N LYS A 29 23.36 -20.05 11.42
CA LYS A 29 23.68 -21.48 11.27
C LYS A 29 23.18 -22.07 9.95
N CYS A 30 22.29 -21.36 9.25
CA CYS A 30 21.73 -21.80 7.97
C CYS A 30 22.68 -21.48 6.81
N LYS A 31 22.61 -22.27 5.74
CA LYS A 31 23.31 -21.96 4.49
C LYS A 31 22.61 -20.82 3.77
N LYS A 32 23.36 -20.09 2.94
CA LYS A 32 22.80 -19.02 2.10
C LYS A 32 21.61 -19.48 1.25
N ALA A 33 21.68 -20.67 0.66
CA ALA A 33 20.58 -21.22 -0.15
C ALA A 33 19.31 -21.44 0.69
N GLU A 34 19.44 -22.04 1.88
CA GLU A 34 18.32 -22.28 2.79
C GLU A 34 17.68 -20.97 3.27
N LEU A 35 18.48 -19.92 3.48
CA LEU A 35 17.96 -18.59 3.82
C LEU A 35 17.21 -17.93 2.65
N ILE A 36 17.67 -18.15 1.42
CA ILE A 36 16.97 -17.65 0.23
C ILE A 36 15.65 -18.40 0.06
N ASP A 37 15.67 -19.74 0.17
CA ASP A 37 14.46 -20.56 0.03
C ASP A 37 13.41 -20.18 1.08
N LEU A 38 13.83 -19.98 2.34
CA LEU A 38 12.94 -19.47 3.39
C LEU A 38 12.39 -18.08 3.07
N LEU A 39 13.20 -17.15 2.58
CA LEU A 39 12.71 -15.82 2.22
C LEU A 39 11.68 -15.85 1.08
N VAL A 40 11.89 -16.73 0.10
CA VAL A 40 10.95 -16.94 -1.01
C VAL A 40 9.66 -17.57 -0.50
N GLU A 41 9.75 -18.61 0.35
CA GLU A 41 8.58 -19.25 0.96
C GLU A 41 7.75 -18.24 1.78
N TYR A 42 8.41 -17.40 2.59
CA TYR A 42 7.73 -16.32 3.32
C TYR A 42 7.10 -15.29 2.39
N ALA A 43 7.74 -14.95 1.26
CA ALA A 43 7.19 -14.02 0.28
C ALA A 43 5.96 -14.59 -0.43
N ASP A 44 5.94 -15.90 -0.69
CA ASP A 44 4.79 -16.60 -1.28
C ASP A 44 3.61 -16.69 -0.31
N GLU A 45 3.88 -16.87 0.99
CA GLU A 45 2.84 -16.93 2.04
C GLU A 45 2.32 -15.55 2.46
N HIS A 46 3.17 -14.52 2.40
CA HIS A 46 2.89 -13.18 2.91
C HIS A 46 3.17 -12.13 1.84
N ILE A 47 2.11 -11.65 1.20
CA ILE A 47 2.19 -10.74 0.05
C ILE A 47 2.85 -9.38 0.39
N ASP A 48 2.70 -8.90 1.61
CA ASP A 48 3.36 -7.70 2.13
C ASP A 48 4.89 -7.88 2.19
N ILE A 49 5.36 -9.06 2.63
CA ILE A 49 6.77 -9.43 2.61
C ILE A 49 7.28 -9.52 1.17
N GLY A 50 6.51 -10.14 0.27
CA GLY A 50 6.85 -10.21 -1.15
C GLY A 50 7.06 -8.82 -1.77
N ARG A 51 6.13 -7.89 -1.53
CA ARG A 51 6.23 -6.50 -1.99
C ARG A 51 7.45 -5.77 -1.43
N ASP A 52 7.72 -5.90 -0.12
CA ASP A 52 8.87 -5.25 0.52
C ASP A 52 10.19 -5.79 -0.08
N LEU A 53 10.29 -7.10 -0.30
CA LEU A 53 11.46 -7.71 -0.93
C LEU A 53 11.65 -7.23 -2.37
N GLU A 54 10.59 -7.22 -3.18
CA GLU A 54 10.65 -6.73 -4.56
C GLU A 54 11.09 -5.27 -4.66
N SER A 55 10.56 -4.42 -3.76
CA SER A 55 10.95 -3.03 -3.65
C SER A 55 12.44 -2.89 -3.29
N ARG A 56 12.89 -3.61 -2.25
CA ARG A 56 14.27 -3.54 -1.76
C ARG A 56 15.31 -4.09 -2.74
N PHE A 57 14.93 -5.07 -3.55
CA PHE A 57 15.81 -5.69 -4.53
C PHE A 57 15.60 -5.17 -5.96
N GLU A 58 14.76 -4.14 -6.14
CA GLU A 58 14.49 -3.49 -7.44
C GLU A 58 14.11 -4.51 -8.54
N ILE A 59 13.25 -5.48 -8.21
CA ILE A 59 12.90 -6.58 -9.12
C ILE A 59 12.01 -6.07 -10.26
N GLU A 60 12.54 -6.10 -11.49
CA GLU A 60 11.77 -5.78 -12.70
C GLU A 60 10.79 -6.91 -13.07
N LYS A 61 9.53 -6.72 -12.69
CA LYS A 61 8.42 -7.59 -13.10
C LYS A 61 7.95 -7.35 -14.54
N PRO A 62 7.56 -8.40 -15.28
CA PRO A 62 6.77 -8.26 -16.49
C PRO A 62 5.42 -7.58 -16.21
N THR A 63 4.88 -6.85 -17.19
CA THR A 63 3.69 -6.01 -17.03
C THR A 63 2.46 -6.74 -16.48
N ASN A 64 2.23 -7.98 -16.92
CA ASN A 64 1.07 -8.78 -16.46
C ASN A 64 1.12 -9.07 -14.95
N PHE A 65 2.31 -9.20 -14.38
CA PHE A 65 2.47 -9.34 -12.92
C PHE A 65 2.18 -8.01 -12.22
N VAL A 66 2.65 -6.88 -12.77
CA VAL A 66 2.35 -5.54 -12.23
C VAL A 66 0.84 -5.28 -12.17
N LEU A 67 0.08 -5.67 -13.21
CA LEU A 67 -1.37 -5.53 -13.22
C LEU A 67 -2.03 -6.30 -12.06
N THR A 68 -1.64 -7.57 -11.90
CA THR A 68 -2.17 -8.44 -10.84
C THR A 68 -1.81 -7.88 -9.46
N ASP A 69 -0.59 -7.38 -9.28
CA ASP A 69 -0.14 -6.79 -8.03
C ASP A 69 -0.95 -5.53 -7.66
N VAL A 70 -1.23 -4.66 -8.65
CA VAL A 70 -2.03 -3.45 -8.45
C VAL A 70 -3.46 -3.82 -8.06
N GLU A 71 -4.06 -4.81 -8.72
CA GLU A 71 -5.42 -5.27 -8.38
C GLU A 71 -5.50 -5.77 -6.95
N ILE A 72 -4.53 -6.58 -6.53
CA ILE A 72 -4.48 -7.10 -5.16
C ILE A 72 -4.21 -5.95 -4.16
N ALA A 73 -3.33 -5.01 -4.49
CA ALA A 73 -3.04 -3.86 -3.64
C ALA A 73 -4.27 -3.00 -3.43
N ILE A 74 -5.02 -2.67 -4.49
CA ILE A 74 -6.28 -1.93 -4.40
C ILE A 74 -7.28 -2.70 -3.52
N MET A 75 -7.40 -4.01 -3.71
CA MET A 75 -8.33 -4.83 -2.92
C MET A 75 -8.00 -4.81 -1.42
N GLN A 76 -6.71 -4.88 -1.06
CA GLN A 76 -6.28 -4.86 0.34
C GLN A 76 -6.41 -3.47 0.96
N ALA A 77 -5.98 -2.43 0.23
CA ALA A 77 -6.04 -1.04 0.68
C ALA A 77 -7.48 -0.61 1.01
N THR A 78 -8.43 -1.05 0.18
CA THR A 78 -9.83 -0.62 0.24
C THR A 78 -10.75 -1.57 0.99
N GLN A 79 -10.18 -2.53 1.75
CA GLN A 79 -10.98 -3.44 2.56
C GLN A 79 -11.71 -2.67 3.67
N VAL A 80 -13.02 -2.91 3.79
CA VAL A 80 -13.86 -2.34 4.87
C VAL A 80 -14.14 -3.43 5.90
N ASP A 81 -13.87 -3.13 7.18
CA ASP A 81 -14.40 -3.94 8.28
C ASP A 81 -15.83 -3.50 8.59
N GLU A 82 -16.81 -4.23 8.05
CA GLU A 82 -18.23 -3.97 8.26
C GLU A 82 -18.67 -4.07 9.74
N ARG A 83 -17.85 -4.64 10.63
CA ARG A 83 -18.13 -4.65 12.07
C ARG A 83 -17.83 -3.31 12.73
N ARG A 84 -17.14 -2.41 12.04
CA ARG A 84 -16.67 -1.10 12.53
C ARG A 84 -17.20 0.06 11.70
N LEU A 85 -18.34 -0.11 11.01
CA LEU A 85 -18.98 0.97 10.26
C LEU A 85 -19.18 2.21 11.15
N ASN A 86 -18.88 3.39 10.61
CA ASN A 86 -18.95 4.69 11.28
C ASN A 86 -17.97 4.83 12.47
N HIS A 87 -16.86 4.10 12.42
CA HIS A 87 -15.72 4.29 13.32
C HIS A 87 -14.44 4.31 12.49
N ASN A 88 -13.42 5.03 12.99
CA ASN A 88 -12.09 4.92 12.42
C ASN A 88 -11.54 3.50 12.67
N PHE A 89 -11.10 2.84 11.59
CA PHE A 89 -10.49 1.52 11.65
C PHE A 89 -9.06 1.58 11.11
N ASP A 90 -8.25 0.64 11.59
CA ASP A 90 -6.89 0.45 11.09
C ASP A 90 -6.97 -0.03 9.64
N TYR A 91 -6.19 0.57 8.75
CA TYR A 91 -6.16 0.24 7.33
C TYR A 91 -4.72 0.08 6.84
N ASP A 92 -4.57 -0.68 5.76
CA ASP A 92 -3.27 -1.05 5.23
C ASP A 92 -2.65 0.09 4.41
N TYR A 93 -1.88 0.95 5.08
CA TYR A 93 -1.09 2.00 4.43
C TYR A 93 -0.12 1.44 3.38
N GLY A 94 0.49 0.28 3.63
CA GLY A 94 1.43 -0.36 2.71
C GLY A 94 0.75 -0.81 1.42
N ALA A 95 -0.51 -1.23 1.49
CA ALA A 95 -1.30 -1.55 0.31
C ALA A 95 -1.61 -0.30 -0.54
N TYR A 96 -1.84 0.87 0.08
CA TYR A 96 -1.96 2.13 -0.66
C TYR A 96 -0.66 2.54 -1.36
N GLU A 97 0.48 2.46 -0.66
CA GLU A 97 1.80 2.73 -1.27
C GLU A 97 2.07 1.80 -2.46
N ALA A 98 1.74 0.51 -2.33
CA ALA A 98 1.87 -0.46 -3.40
C ALA A 98 0.95 -0.15 -4.59
N ALA A 99 -0.31 0.24 -4.33
CA ALA A 99 -1.26 0.65 -5.38
C ALA A 99 -0.76 1.90 -6.12
N GLN A 100 -0.27 2.91 -5.40
CA GLN A 100 0.30 4.12 -5.99
C GLN A 100 1.51 3.80 -6.89
N ALA A 101 2.46 3.01 -6.37
CA ALA A 101 3.66 2.63 -7.09
C ALA A 101 3.33 1.84 -8.37
N GLY A 102 2.39 0.89 -8.26
CA GLY A 102 1.94 0.09 -9.39
C GLY A 102 1.22 0.92 -10.46
N LEU A 103 0.28 1.81 -10.07
CA LEU A 103 -0.42 2.70 -11.02
C LEU A 103 0.56 3.65 -11.72
N LYS A 104 1.54 4.19 -10.99
CA LYS A 104 2.60 5.01 -11.57
C LYS A 104 3.41 4.21 -12.60
N ARG A 105 3.79 2.98 -12.27
CA ARG A 105 4.55 2.11 -13.17
C ARG A 105 3.78 1.81 -14.47
N LEU A 106 2.47 1.50 -14.37
CA LEU A 106 1.63 1.27 -15.55
C LEU A 106 1.59 2.49 -16.48
N VAL A 107 1.51 3.69 -15.91
CA VAL A 107 1.58 4.94 -16.68
C VAL A 107 2.95 5.09 -17.37
N GLU A 108 4.04 4.81 -16.66
CA GLU A 108 5.41 4.94 -17.18
C GLU A 108 5.72 3.92 -18.28
N THR A 109 5.14 2.73 -18.22
CA THR A 109 5.28 1.68 -19.24
C THR A 109 4.32 1.82 -20.42
N GLY A 110 3.44 2.84 -20.41
CA GLY A 110 2.50 3.11 -21.50
C GLY A 110 1.19 2.31 -21.45
N GLU A 111 0.92 1.61 -20.34
CA GLU A 111 -0.27 0.78 -20.12
C GLU A 111 -1.46 1.63 -19.67
N HIS A 112 -1.78 2.66 -20.46
CA HIS A 112 -2.72 3.71 -20.08
C HIS A 112 -4.17 3.21 -19.93
N GLU A 113 -4.60 2.22 -20.72
CA GLU A 113 -5.94 1.63 -20.59
C GLU A 113 -6.11 0.90 -19.26
N GLU A 114 -5.11 0.13 -18.84
CA GLU A 114 -5.17 -0.58 -17.57
C GLU A 114 -5.05 0.37 -16.39
N ALA A 115 -4.19 1.39 -16.47
CA ALA A 115 -4.13 2.43 -15.45
C ALA A 115 -5.47 3.19 -15.31
N LYS A 116 -6.16 3.46 -16.44
CA LYS A 116 -7.51 4.05 -16.46
C LYS A 116 -8.53 3.14 -15.77
N ARG A 117 -8.54 1.85 -16.11
CA ARG A 117 -9.46 0.87 -15.52
C ARG A 117 -9.26 0.72 -14.01
N LEU A 118 -8.01 0.54 -13.58
CA LEU A 118 -7.66 0.31 -12.19
C LEU A 118 -7.88 1.56 -11.32
N SER A 119 -7.65 2.76 -11.86
CA SER A 119 -7.96 4.01 -11.15
C SER A 119 -9.47 4.18 -10.89
N ILE A 120 -10.33 3.76 -11.82
CA ILE A 120 -11.79 3.75 -11.60
C ILE A 120 -12.18 2.75 -10.50
N GLU A 121 -11.58 1.55 -10.49
CA GLU A 121 -11.84 0.56 -9.44
C GLU A 121 -11.37 1.07 -8.06
N LEU A 122 -10.20 1.70 -8.00
CA LEU A 122 -9.72 2.35 -6.78
C LEU A 122 -10.66 3.46 -6.33
N MET A 123 -11.12 4.33 -7.24
CA MET A 123 -12.09 5.38 -6.91
C MET A 123 -13.37 4.79 -6.31
N LYS A 124 -13.92 3.77 -6.97
CA LYS A 124 -15.16 3.11 -6.54
C LYS A 124 -15.04 2.49 -5.15
N ARG A 125 -13.98 1.71 -4.90
CA ARG A 125 -13.80 1.03 -3.61
C ARG A 125 -13.32 1.98 -2.51
N GLY A 126 -12.40 2.88 -2.85
CA GLY A 126 -11.83 3.85 -1.93
C GLY A 126 -12.88 4.85 -1.46
N SER A 127 -13.68 5.42 -2.37
CA SER A 127 -14.77 6.33 -1.96
C SER A 127 -15.82 5.63 -1.11
N TYR A 128 -16.16 4.36 -1.40
CA TYR A 128 -17.01 3.55 -0.52
C TYR A 128 -16.39 3.41 0.87
N GLN A 129 -15.09 3.10 0.97
CA GLN A 129 -14.39 2.97 2.25
C GLN A 129 -14.41 4.30 3.04
N VAL A 130 -14.17 5.44 2.38
CA VAL A 130 -14.28 6.78 2.98
C VAL A 130 -15.71 7.03 3.49
N ALA A 131 -16.73 6.67 2.71
CA ALA A 131 -18.14 6.81 3.11
C ALA A 131 -18.54 5.98 4.35
N ARG A 132 -17.75 4.95 4.70
CA ARG A 132 -17.94 4.13 5.90
C ARG A 132 -17.09 4.54 7.10
N SER A 133 -16.20 5.51 6.91
CA SER A 133 -15.36 6.10 7.95
C SER A 133 -16.06 7.31 8.59
N ASP A 134 -15.83 7.56 9.87
CA ASP A 134 -16.44 8.69 10.61
C ASP A 134 -15.78 10.03 10.22
N GLU A 135 -14.46 10.01 10.03
CA GLU A 135 -13.66 11.22 9.73
C GLU A 135 -13.22 11.31 8.25
N GLY A 136 -13.68 10.39 7.40
CA GLY A 136 -13.24 10.35 5.99
C GLY A 136 -11.75 10.05 5.83
N LEU A 137 -11.18 9.27 6.76
CA LEU A 137 -9.83 8.71 6.64
C LEU A 137 -9.63 8.05 5.27
N MET A 138 -8.38 7.85 4.83
CA MET A 138 -7.99 7.30 3.52
C MET A 138 -8.14 8.26 2.32
N THR A 139 -8.79 9.42 2.48
CA THR A 139 -8.98 10.38 1.37
C THR A 139 -7.64 10.76 0.74
N GLU A 140 -6.65 11.16 1.56
CA GLU A 140 -5.33 11.57 1.07
C GLU A 140 -4.60 10.42 0.36
N GLU A 141 -4.63 9.21 0.91
CA GLU A 141 -4.01 8.03 0.30
C GLU A 141 -4.62 7.68 -1.06
N ILE A 142 -5.95 7.77 -1.18
CA ILE A 142 -6.66 7.54 -2.45
C ILE A 142 -6.25 8.61 -3.47
N GLU A 143 -6.25 9.89 -3.08
CA GLU A 143 -5.83 10.97 -3.98
C GLU A 143 -4.38 10.80 -4.45
N ASP A 144 -3.48 10.41 -3.55
CA ASP A 144 -2.08 10.18 -3.87
C ASP A 144 -1.86 9.03 -4.84
N CYS A 145 -2.67 7.97 -4.73
CA CYS A 145 -2.70 6.87 -5.70
C CYS A 145 -3.22 7.32 -7.09
N LEU A 146 -4.21 8.21 -7.13
CA LEU A 146 -4.85 8.64 -8.37
C LEU A 146 -4.08 9.73 -9.13
N LYS A 147 -3.33 10.59 -8.41
CA LYS A 147 -2.58 11.72 -8.98
C LYS A 147 -1.68 11.35 -10.18
N PRO A 148 -0.90 10.25 -10.18
CA PRO A 148 -0.09 9.86 -11.34
C PRO A 148 -0.91 9.63 -12.61
N VAL A 149 -2.04 8.93 -12.49
CA VAL A 149 -2.94 8.61 -13.60
C VAL A 149 -3.64 9.86 -14.10
N ILE A 150 -4.18 10.69 -13.18
CA ILE A 150 -4.80 11.98 -13.49
C ILE A 150 -3.85 12.87 -14.30
N LYS A 151 -2.59 13.01 -13.85
CA LYS A 151 -1.58 13.83 -14.54
C LYS A 151 -1.29 13.33 -15.95
N ALA A 152 -1.21 12.01 -16.12
CA ALA A 152 -0.95 11.40 -17.43
C ALA A 152 -2.11 11.65 -18.41
N ILE A 153 -3.35 11.46 -17.96
CA ILE A 153 -4.55 11.63 -18.78
C ILE A 153 -4.83 13.10 -19.08
N ALA A 154 -4.60 13.99 -18.12
CA ALA A 154 -4.73 15.43 -18.35
C ALA A 154 -3.76 15.94 -19.42
N LYS A 155 -2.58 15.31 -19.55
CA LYS A 155 -1.59 15.65 -20.56
C LYS A 155 -1.99 15.19 -21.97
N THR A 156 -2.65 14.03 -22.10
CA THR A 156 -3.15 13.54 -23.39
C THR A 156 -4.41 14.28 -23.83
N GLY A 157 -5.32 14.56 -22.89
CA GLY A 157 -6.56 15.28 -23.16
C GLY A 157 -7.50 14.55 -24.13
N GLY A 158 -8.40 15.31 -24.76
CA GLY A 158 -9.34 14.78 -25.75
C GLY A 158 -10.61 14.14 -25.18
N VAL A 159 -11.36 13.46 -26.05
CA VAL A 159 -12.68 12.89 -25.72
C VAL A 159 -12.54 11.76 -24.69
N GLU A 160 -11.60 10.85 -24.90
CA GLU A 160 -11.36 9.72 -23.98
C GLU A 160 -10.99 10.19 -22.57
N ALA A 161 -10.20 11.27 -22.44
CA ALA A 161 -9.86 11.84 -21.15
C ALA A 161 -11.11 12.38 -20.42
N LYS A 162 -12.05 12.99 -21.14
CA LYS A 162 -13.31 13.50 -20.58
C LYS A 162 -14.24 12.37 -20.19
N GLU A 163 -14.33 11.33 -21.02
CA GLU A 163 -15.12 10.13 -20.73
C GLU A 163 -14.60 9.42 -19.48
N TRP A 164 -13.29 9.22 -19.39
CA TRP A 164 -12.65 8.67 -18.19
C TRP A 164 -12.88 9.55 -16.96
N ALA A 165 -12.70 10.86 -17.04
CA ALA A 165 -12.93 11.75 -15.90
C ALA A 165 -14.41 11.76 -15.46
N THR A 166 -15.35 11.61 -16.41
CA THR A 166 -16.77 11.44 -16.11
C THR A 166 -17.04 10.13 -15.39
N ALA A 167 -16.41 9.03 -15.82
CA ALA A 167 -16.51 7.74 -15.15
C ALA A 167 -15.92 7.77 -13.73
N MET A 168 -14.80 8.46 -13.51
CA MET A 168 -14.22 8.69 -12.19
C MET A 168 -15.18 9.44 -11.26
N ILE A 169 -15.76 10.55 -11.74
CA ILE A 169 -16.76 11.33 -10.97
C ILE A 169 -17.98 10.47 -10.64
N ALA A 170 -18.45 9.65 -11.58
CA ALA A 170 -19.60 8.77 -11.36
C ALA A 170 -19.29 7.61 -10.40
N ALA A 171 -18.02 7.22 -10.26
CA ALA A 171 -17.58 6.17 -9.35
C ALA A 171 -17.33 6.67 -7.92
N ASP A 172 -17.19 7.99 -7.72
CA ASP A 172 -16.96 8.60 -6.40
C ASP A 172 -18.26 8.68 -5.58
N GLU A 173 -18.38 7.83 -4.55
CA GLU A 173 -19.54 7.81 -3.66
C GLU A 173 -19.62 9.02 -2.72
N VAL A 174 -18.49 9.66 -2.40
CA VAL A 174 -18.43 10.81 -1.48
C VAL A 174 -18.41 12.15 -2.21
N GLY A 175 -18.04 12.14 -3.49
CA GLY A 175 -18.18 13.26 -4.42
C GLY A 175 -17.12 14.36 -4.29
N PHE A 176 -16.07 14.15 -3.50
CA PHE A 176 -15.02 15.14 -3.29
C PHE A 176 -13.60 14.66 -3.63
N ILE A 177 -13.39 13.37 -3.92
CA ILE A 177 -12.04 12.82 -4.13
C ILE A 177 -11.52 13.29 -5.49
N CYS A 178 -10.38 14.02 -5.50
CA CYS A 178 -9.80 14.60 -6.73
C CYS A 178 -10.80 15.46 -7.56
N GLU A 179 -11.85 16.00 -6.94
CA GLU A 179 -12.98 16.61 -7.65
C GLU A 179 -12.53 17.77 -8.55
N ALA A 180 -11.61 18.60 -8.03
CA ALA A 180 -11.12 19.78 -8.74
C ALA A 180 -10.35 19.42 -10.01
N GLU A 181 -9.50 18.40 -9.94
CA GLU A 181 -8.70 17.87 -11.05
C GLU A 181 -9.61 17.25 -12.11
N LEU A 182 -10.56 16.40 -11.71
CA LEU A 182 -11.48 15.72 -12.62
C LEU A 182 -12.42 16.72 -13.32
N LYS A 183 -12.92 17.73 -12.60
CA LYS A 183 -13.71 18.82 -13.19
C LYS A 183 -12.92 19.66 -14.20
N LYS A 184 -11.60 19.81 -14.02
CA LYS A 184 -10.76 20.51 -15.01
C LYS A 184 -10.65 19.70 -16.29
N ILE A 185 -10.50 18.38 -16.21
CA ILE A 185 -10.40 17.49 -17.38
C ILE A 185 -11.72 17.50 -18.17
N THR A 186 -12.86 17.34 -17.49
CA THR A 186 -14.19 17.34 -18.15
C THR A 186 -14.50 18.65 -18.87
N LYS A 187 -14.04 19.79 -18.34
CA LYS A 187 -14.22 21.13 -18.93
C LYS A 187 -13.11 21.53 -19.92
N GLY A 188 -12.02 20.77 -19.99
CA GLY A 188 -10.91 21.01 -20.90
C GLY A 188 -11.37 20.97 -22.36
N LYS A 189 -10.67 21.67 -23.26
CA LYS A 189 -10.92 21.56 -24.70
C LYS A 189 -10.40 20.24 -25.22
#